data_AF-A0A0N4T4P8-F1
#
_entry.id   AF-A0A0N4T4P8-F1
#
_cell.length_a   1.000
_cell.length_b   1.000
_cell.length_c   1.000
_cell.angle_alpha   90.00
_cell.angle_beta   90.00
_cell.angle_gamma   90.00
#
_symmetry.space_group_name_H-M   'P 1'
#
loop_
_entity.id
_entity.type
_entity.pdbx_description
1 polymer ?
#
loop_
_entity_poly.entity_id
_entity_poly.type
_entity_poly.pdbx_seq_one_letter_code
_entity_poly.pdbx_strand_id
1 'polypeptide(L)'
;MYQNTSIIPDEVLSHRFGLLPIKADPRLFKMPLTRVIGIDESGVDCSEEPAGDPTRNLIFEIKVNCSRNPNALKTATNPKEIYENAFVYSNSFKWIPIGDQSTSLPYPPAMVHDDILVAQLRPGQEIEARCHCFKGLGRDHAKFSPVATASYRLLPQIVLKKKFSGADARRVKSSFSEGVIEIDADGVAFVKDARSDTCSRNILRHEDLAEYIELSRIKDHFIFSVESTGALRSAELVVEACKVMEEKCRTLQSLFQKRLKELQ
;
A
#
# COMPACT_ATOMS: atom_id res chain seq x y z
N MET A 1 -10.50 -7.46 21.94
CA MET A 1 -10.23 -6.24 22.74
C MET A 1 -10.41 -6.66 24.19
N TYR A 2 -9.44 -6.43 25.07
CA TYR A 2 -9.64 -6.75 26.50
C TYR A 2 -10.10 -5.53 27.28
N GLN A 3 -9.56 -4.36 26.92
CA GLN A 3 -9.90 -3.11 27.58
C GLN A 3 -9.67 -1.93 26.64
N ASN A 4 -10.64 -1.02 26.59
CA ASN A 4 -10.51 0.24 25.89
C ASN A 4 -11.31 1.31 26.65
N THR A 5 -10.61 2.16 27.39
CA THR A 5 -11.20 3.32 28.07
C THR A 5 -10.85 4.64 27.35
N SER A 6 -10.34 4.53 26.12
CA SER A 6 -10.08 5.68 25.27
C SER A 6 -11.38 6.31 24.75
N ILE A 7 -11.25 7.45 24.08
CA ILE A 7 -12.39 8.14 23.45
C ILE A 7 -12.82 7.43 22.15
N ILE A 8 -11.94 6.64 21.53
CA ILE A 8 -12.20 6.00 20.24
C ILE A 8 -13.01 4.72 20.48
N PRO A 9 -14.18 4.54 19.82
CA PRO A 9 -14.96 3.31 19.90
C PRO A 9 -14.17 2.08 19.42
N ASP A 10 -14.49 0.91 19.96
CA ASP A 10 -13.77 -0.35 19.73
C ASP A 10 -13.71 -0.74 18.25
N GLU A 11 -14.82 -0.60 17.53
CA GLU A 11 -14.94 -0.93 16.12
C GLU A 11 -14.09 0.00 15.24
N VAL A 12 -14.02 1.28 15.59
CA VAL A 12 -13.21 2.28 14.89
C VAL A 12 -11.73 2.02 15.16
N LEU A 13 -11.38 1.74 16.42
CA LEU A 13 -10.00 1.43 16.81
C LEU A 13 -9.52 0.13 16.16
N SER A 14 -10.35 -0.92 16.16
CA SER A 14 -10.07 -2.20 15.51
C SER A 14 -9.92 -2.06 13.99
N HIS A 15 -10.74 -1.21 13.36
CA HIS A 15 -10.59 -0.88 11.94
C HIS A 15 -9.24 -0.22 11.66
N ARG A 16 -8.80 0.73 12.50
CA ARG A 16 -7.48 1.37 12.37
C ARG A 16 -6.34 0.37 12.54
N PHE A 17 -6.44 -0.55 13.51
CA PHE A 17 -5.44 -1.63 13.68
C PHE A 17 -5.30 -2.47 12.42
N GLY A 18 -6.43 -2.82 11.79
CA GLY A 18 -6.45 -3.60 10.56
C GLY A 18 -5.79 -2.94 9.36
N LEU A 19 -5.62 -1.61 9.37
CA LEU A 19 -4.97 -0.85 8.28
C LEU A 19 -3.46 -0.66 8.50
N LEU A 20 -2.91 -1.06 9.65
CA LEU A 20 -1.48 -0.97 9.90
C LEU A 20 -0.73 -1.99 9.03
N PRO A 21 0.19 -1.57 8.15
CA PRO A 21 0.96 -2.49 7.33
C PRO A 21 1.97 -3.26 8.20
N ILE A 22 1.96 -4.58 8.07
CA ILE A 22 2.83 -5.49 8.84
C ILE A 22 4.03 -5.86 7.98
N LYS A 23 5.23 -5.71 8.56
CA LYS A 23 6.49 -6.16 7.99
C LYS A 23 6.66 -7.64 8.30
N ALA A 24 6.08 -8.48 7.45
CA ALA A 24 6.23 -9.93 7.48
C ALA A 24 6.11 -10.47 6.05
N ASP A 25 6.91 -11.46 5.70
CA ASP A 25 6.87 -12.08 4.37
C ASP A 25 5.64 -13.01 4.26
N PRO A 26 4.62 -12.67 3.45
CA PRO A 26 3.41 -13.47 3.33
C PRO A 26 3.65 -14.84 2.68
N ARG A 27 4.82 -15.08 2.07
CA ARG A 27 5.18 -16.37 1.48
C ARG A 27 5.41 -17.46 2.54
N LEU A 28 5.77 -17.06 3.76
CA LEU A 28 6.02 -17.97 4.88
C LEU A 28 4.74 -18.49 5.54
N PHE A 29 3.59 -17.88 5.24
CA PHE A 29 2.31 -18.20 5.86
C PHE A 29 1.33 -18.81 4.86
N LYS A 30 0.56 -19.79 5.34
CA LYS A 30 -0.55 -20.39 4.59
C LYS A 30 -1.80 -19.50 4.71
N MET A 31 -2.69 -19.58 3.71
CA MET A 31 -4.01 -18.94 3.79
C MET A 31 -4.81 -19.52 4.98
N PRO A 32 -5.68 -18.77 5.67
CA PRO A 32 -6.53 -19.31 6.73
C PRO A 32 -7.47 -20.42 6.20
N LEU A 33 -7.78 -21.42 7.04
CA LEU A 33 -8.67 -22.54 6.66
C LEU A 33 -10.15 -22.18 6.71
N THR A 34 -10.54 -21.35 7.67
CA THR A 34 -11.87 -20.80 7.86
C THR A 34 -11.84 -19.29 7.64
N ARG A 35 -12.93 -18.69 7.14
CA ARG A 35 -13.15 -17.26 7.39
C ARG A 35 -13.13 -17.11 8.91
N VAL A 36 -12.30 -16.21 9.43
CA VAL A 36 -12.30 -15.90 10.87
C VAL A 36 -13.72 -15.48 11.22
N ILE A 37 -14.49 -16.40 11.80
CA ILE A 37 -15.85 -16.12 12.20
C ILE A 37 -15.68 -15.40 13.54
N GLY A 38 -15.96 -14.10 13.57
CA GLY A 38 -16.05 -13.36 14.83
C GLY A 38 -17.32 -13.70 15.62
N ILE A 39 -17.92 -14.83 15.30
CA ILE A 39 -19.24 -15.26 15.73
C ILE A 39 -19.14 -16.79 15.82
N ASP A 40 -19.46 -17.39 16.95
CA ASP A 40 -19.57 -18.85 17.03
C ASP A 40 -20.76 -19.35 16.17
N GLU A 41 -20.95 -20.67 16.09
CA GLU A 41 -22.12 -21.27 15.40
C GLU A 41 -23.48 -20.78 15.98
N SER A 42 -23.45 -20.15 17.16
CA SER A 42 -24.59 -19.67 17.93
C SER A 42 -24.89 -18.18 17.74
N GLY A 43 -24.09 -17.43 16.98
CA GLY A 43 -24.32 -15.99 16.79
C GLY A 43 -23.65 -15.09 17.84
N VAL A 44 -22.78 -15.62 18.69
CA VAL A 44 -22.19 -14.91 19.85
C VAL A 44 -20.69 -14.64 19.62
N ASP A 45 -20.19 -13.52 20.16
CA ASP A 45 -18.76 -13.24 20.23
C ASP A 45 -18.03 -14.40 20.92
N CYS A 46 -16.90 -14.85 20.35
CA CYS A 46 -16.13 -15.95 20.91
C CYS A 46 -15.76 -15.68 22.37
N SER A 47 -16.21 -16.54 23.29
CA SER A 47 -15.96 -16.42 24.73
C SER A 47 -14.49 -16.61 25.11
N GLU A 48 -13.70 -17.25 24.24
CA GLU A 48 -12.28 -17.51 24.44
C GLU A 48 -11.46 -17.02 23.25
N GLU A 49 -10.30 -16.46 23.57
CA GLU A 49 -9.33 -16.06 22.56
C GLU A 49 -8.73 -17.30 21.87
N PRO A 50 -8.74 -17.38 20.54
CA PRO A 50 -8.11 -18.49 19.83
C PRO A 50 -6.59 -18.47 20.04
N ALA A 51 -5.98 -19.64 20.25
CA ALA A 51 -4.53 -19.76 20.50
C ALA A 51 -3.62 -19.32 19.32
N GLY A 52 -4.18 -19.19 18.12
CA GLY A 52 -3.46 -18.89 16.88
C GLY A 52 -2.70 -20.08 16.29
N ASP A 53 -2.67 -20.21 14.95
CA ASP A 53 -1.90 -21.23 14.24
C ASP A 53 -0.52 -20.66 13.84
N PRO A 54 0.62 -21.22 14.31
CA PRO A 54 1.95 -20.68 14.02
C PRO A 54 2.29 -20.66 12.52
N THR A 55 1.62 -21.45 11.69
CA THR A 55 1.85 -21.50 10.23
C THR A 55 0.96 -20.53 9.43
N ARG A 56 0.01 -19.85 10.08
CA ARG A 56 -1.00 -18.99 9.43
C ARG A 56 -1.17 -17.64 10.07
N ASN A 57 -0.90 -17.54 11.37
CA ASN A 57 -1.17 -16.37 12.18
C ASN A 57 0.11 -15.71 12.70
N LEU A 58 0.02 -14.40 12.86
CA LEU A 58 0.92 -13.60 13.67
C LEU A 58 0.08 -12.92 14.75
N ILE A 59 0.63 -12.80 15.95
CA ILE A 59 -0.05 -12.14 17.06
C ILE A 59 0.74 -10.90 17.46
N PHE A 60 0.03 -9.77 17.56
CA PHE A 60 0.56 -8.54 18.12
C PHE A 60 -0.26 -8.14 19.35
N GLU A 61 0.41 -7.71 20.40
CA GLU A 61 -0.19 -7.18 21.62
C GLU A 61 0.08 -5.69 21.73
N ILE A 62 -0.95 -4.93 22.10
CA ILE A 62 -0.83 -3.53 22.48
C ILE A 62 -1.37 -3.38 23.91
N LYS A 63 -0.54 -2.81 24.78
CA LYS A 63 -0.89 -2.51 26.17
C LYS A 63 -0.31 -1.17 26.56
N VAL A 64 -1.16 -0.14 26.57
CA VAL A 64 -0.75 1.25 26.80
C VAL A 64 -1.67 1.90 27.82
N ASN A 65 -1.07 2.52 28.83
CA ASN A 65 -1.74 3.35 29.83
C ASN A 65 -1.15 4.77 29.77
N CYS A 66 -2.03 5.76 29.78
CA CYS A 66 -1.66 7.18 29.81
C CYS A 66 -1.64 7.70 31.25
N SER A 67 -0.54 8.34 31.63
CA SER A 67 -0.33 8.90 32.97
C SER A 67 0.13 10.37 32.87
N ARG A 68 0.07 11.10 33.98
CA ARG A 68 0.62 12.45 34.06
C ARG A 68 2.12 12.36 34.31
N ASN A 69 2.91 13.04 33.48
CA ASN A 69 4.36 13.10 33.65
C ASN A 69 4.69 13.96 34.89
N PRO A 70 5.30 13.40 35.95
CA PRO A 70 5.65 14.15 37.15
C PRO A 70 6.76 15.17 36.91
N ASN A 71 7.59 14.98 35.88
CA ASN A 71 8.72 15.85 35.54
C ASN A 71 8.33 16.98 34.57
N ALA A 72 7.07 17.08 34.18
CA ALA A 72 6.62 18.12 33.26
C ALA A 72 6.73 19.51 33.90
N LEU A 73 7.20 20.49 33.13
CA LEU A 73 7.21 21.89 33.55
C LEU A 73 5.76 22.36 33.81
N LYS A 74 5.54 23.13 34.87
CA LYS A 74 4.20 23.67 35.21
C LYS A 74 3.64 24.59 34.13
N THR A 75 4.50 25.16 33.30
CA THR A 75 4.15 26.02 32.15
C THR A 75 4.00 25.26 30.85
N ALA A 76 4.26 23.94 30.83
CA ALA A 76 4.15 23.14 29.61
C ALA A 76 2.71 23.14 29.12
N THR A 77 2.53 23.43 27.83
CA THR A 77 1.23 23.40 27.13
C THR A 77 1.13 22.22 26.17
N ASN A 78 2.26 21.64 25.79
CA ASN A 78 2.34 20.52 24.86
C ASN A 78 1.92 19.21 25.57
N PRO A 79 0.86 18.52 25.11
CA PRO A 79 0.43 17.26 25.73
C PRO A 79 1.52 16.17 25.74
N LYS A 80 2.48 16.20 24.81
CA LYS A 80 3.62 15.26 24.77
C LYS A 80 4.60 15.44 25.94
N GLU A 81 4.65 16.64 26.50
CA GLU A 81 5.51 16.95 27.65
C GLU A 81 4.77 16.71 28.96
N ILE A 82 3.46 17.03 28.99
CA ILE A 82 2.60 16.96 30.17
C ILE A 82 2.23 15.51 30.54
N TYR A 83 2.09 14.63 29.54
CA TYR A 83 1.57 13.28 29.71
C TYR A 83 2.51 12.24 29.11
N GLU A 84 2.64 11.11 29.79
CA GLU A 84 3.31 9.93 29.25
C GLU A 84 2.30 9.12 28.42
N ASN A 85 2.70 8.65 27.24
CA ASN A 85 1.87 7.85 26.33
C ASN A 85 0.54 8.50 25.90
N ALA A 86 0.45 9.84 25.92
CA ALA A 86 -0.74 10.53 25.39
C ALA A 86 -0.97 10.32 23.89
N PHE A 87 0.07 9.96 23.13
CA PHE A 87 -0.03 9.61 21.72
C PHE A 87 0.44 8.17 21.54
N VAL A 88 -0.47 7.31 21.11
CA VAL A 88 -0.22 5.89 20.87
C VAL A 88 0.12 5.70 19.40
N TYR A 89 1.31 5.17 19.13
CA TYR A 89 1.81 4.97 17.77
C TYR A 89 1.88 3.48 17.42
N SER A 90 2.08 3.17 16.13
CA SER A 90 2.18 1.79 15.63
C SER A 90 3.35 1.00 16.22
N ASN A 91 4.42 1.65 16.69
CA ASN A 91 5.50 0.98 17.42
C ASN A 91 5.09 0.41 18.80
N SER A 92 3.91 0.76 19.31
CA SER A 92 3.40 0.25 20.59
C SER A 92 2.93 -1.21 20.48
N PHE A 93 2.77 -1.74 19.26
CA PHE A 93 2.43 -3.14 19.00
C PHE A 93 3.66 -4.02 19.13
N LYS A 94 3.59 -4.98 20.06
CA LYS A 94 4.65 -5.95 20.33
C LYS A 94 4.26 -7.30 19.72
N TRP A 95 5.14 -7.86 18.91
CA TRP A 95 4.94 -9.20 18.38
C TRP A 95 5.08 -10.24 19.51
N ILE A 96 4.12 -11.17 19.58
CA ILE A 96 4.14 -12.31 20.49
C ILE A 96 4.31 -13.58 19.63
N PRO A 97 5.47 -14.26 19.69
CA PRO A 97 5.74 -15.44 18.89
C PRO A 97 4.83 -16.61 19.32
N ILE A 98 4.31 -17.34 18.34
CA ILE A 98 3.51 -18.56 18.54
C ILE A 98 4.38 -19.77 18.21
N GLY A 99 4.43 -20.77 19.10
CA GLY A 99 5.21 -21.97 18.86
C GLY A 99 6.70 -21.67 18.62
N ASP A 100 7.22 -22.09 17.46
CA ASP A 100 8.63 -21.98 17.08
C ASP A 100 8.96 -20.72 16.24
N GLN A 101 8.00 -19.80 16.05
CA GLN A 101 8.17 -18.62 15.18
C GLN A 101 9.37 -17.73 15.56
N SER A 102 9.76 -17.69 16.83
CA SER A 102 10.95 -16.96 17.29
C SER A 102 12.25 -17.47 16.64
N THR A 103 12.26 -18.72 16.20
CA THR A 103 13.41 -19.39 15.57
C THR A 103 13.20 -19.66 14.08
N SER A 104 11.96 -19.90 13.65
CA SER A 104 11.66 -20.27 12.25
C SER A 104 11.52 -19.06 11.32
N LEU A 105 11.17 -17.87 11.85
CA LEU A 105 11.09 -16.66 11.05
C LEU A 105 12.47 -16.00 10.89
N PRO A 106 12.81 -15.49 9.70
CA PRO A 106 14.13 -14.90 9.43
C PRO A 106 14.37 -13.57 10.18
N TYR A 107 13.29 -12.90 10.60
CA TYR A 107 13.33 -11.66 11.36
C TYR A 107 12.07 -11.52 12.20
N PRO A 108 12.11 -10.78 13.33
CA PRO A 108 10.93 -10.51 14.13
C PRO A 108 9.93 -9.64 13.35
N PRO A 109 8.68 -10.09 13.17
CA PRO A 109 7.61 -9.26 12.63
C PRO A 109 7.41 -7.97 13.41
N ALA A 110 7.13 -6.89 12.68
CA ALA A 110 6.88 -5.56 13.24
C ALA A 110 5.88 -4.81 12.36
N MET A 111 5.47 -3.62 12.78
CA MET A 111 4.81 -2.68 11.87
C MET A 111 5.84 -2.17 10.84
N VAL A 112 5.41 -1.83 9.63
CA VAL A 112 6.31 -1.25 8.61
C VAL A 112 6.77 0.14 9.02
N HIS A 113 5.85 0.93 9.57
CA HIS A 113 6.07 2.29 10.02
C HIS A 113 5.85 2.37 11.52
N ASP A 114 6.75 3.04 12.23
CA ASP A 114 6.75 3.13 13.71
C ASP A 114 5.95 4.34 14.24
N ASP A 115 5.58 5.26 13.35
CA ASP A 115 5.07 6.60 13.66
C ASP A 115 3.60 6.83 13.23
N ILE A 116 2.88 5.77 12.83
CA ILE A 116 1.45 5.89 12.51
C ILE A 116 0.69 6.15 13.82
N LEU A 117 0.03 7.30 13.93
CA LEU A 117 -0.80 7.62 15.09
C LEU A 117 -2.06 6.75 15.11
N VAL A 118 -2.18 5.95 16.17
CA VAL A 118 -3.26 4.99 16.37
C VAL A 118 -4.38 5.61 17.17
N ALA A 119 -4.06 6.15 18.36
CA ALA A 119 -5.00 6.75 19.29
C ALA A 119 -4.33 7.89 20.08
N GLN A 120 -5.16 8.76 20.66
CA GLN A 120 -4.73 9.76 21.64
C GLN A 120 -5.45 9.50 22.96
N LEU A 121 -4.70 9.55 24.06
CA LEU A 121 -5.18 9.23 25.40
C LEU A 121 -5.05 10.44 26.34
N ARG A 122 -5.77 10.36 27.46
CA ARG A 122 -5.62 11.24 28.63
C ARG A 122 -5.35 10.41 29.89
N PRO A 123 -4.79 11.03 30.94
CA PRO A 123 -4.45 10.30 32.16
C PRO A 123 -5.62 9.47 32.70
N GLY A 124 -5.35 8.20 33.01
CA GLY A 124 -6.34 7.23 33.48
C GLY A 124 -7.01 6.42 32.36
N GLN A 125 -6.75 6.72 31.09
CA GLN A 125 -7.20 5.91 29.96
C GLN A 125 -6.17 4.85 29.57
N GLU A 126 -6.66 3.71 29.11
CA GLU A 126 -5.85 2.57 28.70
C GLU A 126 -6.44 1.85 27.46
N ILE A 127 -5.54 1.21 26.71
CA ILE A 127 -5.86 0.34 25.58
C ILE A 127 -5.09 -0.97 25.81
N GLU A 128 -5.81 -2.08 25.85
CA GLU A 128 -5.28 -3.44 25.92
C GLU A 128 -5.99 -4.33 24.89
N ALA A 129 -5.24 -4.80 23.90
CA ALA A 129 -5.77 -5.64 22.83
C ALA A 129 -4.72 -6.64 22.31
N ARG A 130 -5.22 -7.79 21.85
CA ARG A 130 -4.45 -8.74 21.05
C ARG A 130 -5.02 -8.82 19.64
N CYS A 131 -4.14 -8.69 18.65
CA CYS A 131 -4.47 -8.64 17.24
C CYS A 131 -3.96 -9.90 16.55
N HIS A 132 -4.90 -10.69 16.01
CA HIS A 132 -4.61 -11.89 15.22
C HIS A 132 -4.52 -11.51 13.74
N CYS A 133 -3.32 -11.51 13.22
CA CYS A 133 -3.01 -11.21 11.83
C CYS A 133 -2.99 -12.51 11.02
N PHE A 134 -3.46 -12.46 9.78
CA PHE A 134 -3.48 -13.61 8.88
C PHE A 134 -3.26 -13.15 7.43
N LYS A 135 -2.85 -14.08 6.58
CA LYS A 135 -2.69 -13.83 5.14
C LYS A 135 -4.05 -13.69 4.45
N GLY A 136 -4.26 -12.59 3.74
CA GLY A 136 -5.50 -12.30 3.00
C GLY A 136 -5.24 -11.75 1.61
N LEU A 137 -6.31 -11.58 0.83
CA LEU A 137 -6.26 -11.02 -0.52
C LEU A 137 -6.89 -9.62 -0.56
N GLY A 138 -6.29 -8.71 -1.33
CA GLY A 138 -6.82 -7.34 -1.53
C GLY A 138 -8.25 -7.32 -2.11
N ARG A 139 -8.65 -8.39 -2.81
CA ARG A 139 -10.02 -8.59 -3.29
C ARG A 139 -11.03 -8.73 -2.14
N ASP A 140 -10.63 -9.36 -1.03
CA ASP A 140 -11.52 -9.59 0.11
C ASP A 140 -11.65 -8.32 0.95
N HIS A 141 -10.55 -7.59 1.13
CA HIS A 141 -10.54 -6.30 1.80
C HIS A 141 -9.32 -5.47 1.39
N ALA A 142 -9.50 -4.15 1.22
CA ALA A 142 -8.45 -3.23 0.78
C ALA A 142 -7.21 -3.23 1.68
N LYS A 143 -7.36 -3.53 2.98
CA LYS A 143 -6.24 -3.67 3.95
C LYS A 143 -5.18 -4.71 3.54
N PHE A 144 -5.55 -5.68 2.71
CA PHE A 144 -4.63 -6.70 2.18
C PHE A 144 -3.99 -6.29 0.86
N SER A 145 -4.26 -5.09 0.33
CA SER A 145 -3.53 -4.57 -0.84
C SER A 145 -2.07 -4.33 -0.46
N PRO A 146 -1.11 -4.99 -1.13
CA PRO A 146 0.32 -4.81 -0.82
C PRO A 146 0.92 -3.55 -1.46
N VAL A 147 0.13 -2.80 -2.23
CA VAL A 147 0.54 -1.59 -2.94
C VAL A 147 -0.27 -0.41 -2.43
N ALA A 148 0.41 0.74 -2.30
CA ALA A 148 -0.25 2.04 -2.16
C ALA A 148 -0.95 2.39 -3.48
N THR A 149 -0.23 2.24 -4.59
CA THR A 149 -0.80 2.28 -5.93
C THR A 149 0.01 1.41 -6.89
N ALA A 150 -0.69 0.77 -7.81
CA ALA A 150 -0.09 0.11 -8.96
C ALA A 150 -0.87 0.55 -10.20
N SER A 151 -0.19 1.23 -11.10
CA SER A 151 -0.80 1.76 -12.32
C SER A 151 0.19 1.68 -13.48
N TYR A 152 -0.32 1.90 -14.67
CA TYR A 152 0.52 2.09 -15.84
C TYR A 152 -0.04 3.21 -16.71
N ARG A 153 0.82 3.75 -17.55
CA ARG A 153 0.42 4.56 -18.72
C ARG A 153 1.20 4.11 -19.93
N LEU A 154 0.68 4.37 -21.12
CA LEU A 154 1.45 4.16 -22.34
C LEU A 154 2.47 5.28 -22.54
N LEU A 155 3.59 4.98 -23.18
CA LEU A 155 4.57 5.99 -23.57
C LEU A 155 3.90 7.00 -24.53
N PRO A 156 3.90 8.30 -24.20
CA PRO A 156 3.43 9.33 -25.13
C PRO A 156 4.29 9.34 -26.39
N GLN A 157 3.65 9.63 -27.52
CA GLN A 157 4.31 9.83 -28.79
C GLN A 157 3.92 11.21 -29.31
N ILE A 158 4.93 12.05 -29.53
CA ILE A 158 4.77 13.41 -30.02
C ILE A 158 5.49 13.47 -31.36
N VAL A 159 4.77 13.79 -32.44
CA VAL A 159 5.35 13.92 -33.78
C VAL A 159 5.17 15.36 -34.25
N LEU A 160 6.29 16.03 -34.47
CA LEU A 160 6.33 17.37 -35.08
C LEU A 160 6.36 17.19 -36.61
N LYS A 161 5.26 17.50 -37.29
CA LYS A 161 5.11 17.33 -38.75
C LYS A 161 5.93 18.35 -39.56
N LYS A 162 6.34 19.45 -38.93
CA LYS A 162 7.23 20.47 -39.51
C LYS A 162 8.28 20.91 -38.49
N LYS A 163 9.32 21.60 -38.98
CA LYS A 163 10.30 22.27 -38.13
C LYS A 163 9.69 23.56 -37.56
N PHE A 164 9.71 23.70 -36.24
CA PHE A 164 9.32 24.93 -35.56
C PHE A 164 10.58 25.66 -35.12
N SER A 165 10.71 26.94 -35.47
CA SER A 165 11.85 27.79 -35.09
C SER A 165 11.36 29.09 -34.43
N GLY A 166 12.29 29.83 -33.81
CA GLY A 166 12.01 31.18 -33.31
C GLY A 166 10.90 31.23 -32.24
N ALA A 167 9.88 32.07 -32.47
CA ALA A 167 8.78 32.25 -31.53
C ALA A 167 7.91 30.99 -31.40
N ASP A 168 7.69 30.27 -32.50
CA ASP A 168 6.88 29.04 -32.50
C ASP A 168 7.59 27.93 -31.72
N ALA A 169 8.91 27.78 -31.87
CA ALA A 169 9.68 26.82 -31.07
C ALA A 169 9.52 27.06 -29.56
N ARG A 170 9.56 28.33 -29.12
CA ARG A 170 9.34 28.70 -27.72
C ARG A 170 7.92 28.42 -27.26
N ARG A 171 6.91 28.72 -28.09
CA ARG A 171 5.50 28.41 -27.80
C ARG A 171 5.24 26.91 -27.68
N VAL A 172 5.76 26.13 -28.62
CA VAL A 172 5.70 24.66 -28.59
C VAL A 172 6.35 24.18 -27.30
N LYS A 173 7.58 24.60 -26.99
CA LYS A 173 8.27 24.22 -25.75
C LYS A 173 7.45 24.54 -24.50
N SER A 174 6.85 25.73 -24.42
CA SER A 174 6.02 26.15 -23.28
C SER A 174 4.69 25.39 -23.15
N SER A 175 4.26 24.67 -24.19
CA SER A 175 3.01 23.91 -24.18
C SER A 175 3.14 22.49 -23.61
N PHE A 176 4.36 22.03 -23.36
CA PHE A 176 4.64 20.70 -22.81
C PHE A 176 5.31 20.81 -21.42
N SER A 177 5.37 19.70 -20.70
CA SER A 177 6.16 19.62 -19.46
C SER A 177 7.62 19.97 -19.72
N GLU A 178 8.30 20.51 -18.70
CA GLU A 178 9.73 20.81 -18.78
C GLU A 178 10.55 19.56 -19.16
N GLY A 179 11.51 19.72 -20.07
CA GLY A 179 12.37 18.64 -20.56
C GLY A 179 11.76 17.76 -21.66
N VAL A 180 10.47 17.91 -21.99
CA VAL A 180 9.83 17.13 -23.07
C VAL A 180 10.27 17.63 -24.45
N ILE A 181 10.15 18.94 -24.67
CA ILE A 181 10.60 19.62 -25.89
C ILE A 181 11.82 20.46 -25.55
N GLU A 182 12.86 20.34 -26.36
CA GLU A 182 14.03 21.22 -26.32
C GLU A 182 14.24 21.92 -27.65
N ILE A 183 15.07 22.96 -27.63
CA ILE A 183 15.46 23.72 -28.82
C ILE A 183 16.94 23.45 -29.06
N ASP A 184 17.28 23.03 -30.28
CA ASP A 184 18.66 22.75 -30.66
C ASP A 184 19.48 24.03 -30.92
N ALA A 185 20.75 23.85 -31.29
CA ALA A 185 21.65 24.96 -31.61
C ALA A 185 21.20 25.79 -32.82
N ASP A 186 20.43 25.19 -33.73
CA ASP A 186 19.86 25.85 -34.92
C ASP A 186 18.56 26.60 -34.59
N GLY A 187 18.11 26.55 -33.34
CA GLY A 187 16.88 27.21 -32.89
C GLY A 187 15.60 26.44 -33.24
N VAL A 188 15.70 25.14 -33.56
CA VAL A 188 14.58 24.27 -33.95
C VAL A 188 14.12 23.42 -32.77
N ALA A 189 12.80 23.36 -32.54
CA ALA A 189 12.22 22.53 -31.50
C ALA A 189 12.24 21.04 -31.89
N PHE A 190 12.63 20.18 -30.96
CA PHE A 190 12.60 18.72 -31.09
C PHE A 190 12.11 18.05 -29.80
N VAL A 191 11.63 16.82 -29.94
CA VAL A 191 11.18 16.00 -28.80
C VAL A 191 12.41 15.35 -28.15
N LYS A 192 12.74 15.77 -26.93
CA LYS A 192 13.86 15.22 -26.15
C LYS A 192 13.44 14.00 -25.35
N ASP A 193 12.37 14.13 -24.56
CA ASP A 193 11.88 13.05 -23.71
C ASP A 193 10.36 13.04 -23.64
N ALA A 194 9.74 12.29 -24.55
CA ALA A 194 8.30 12.08 -24.53
C ALA A 194 7.81 11.33 -23.29
N ARG A 195 8.69 10.60 -22.59
CA ARG A 195 8.32 9.89 -21.34
C ARG A 195 7.89 10.89 -20.28
N SER A 196 8.55 12.04 -20.18
CA SER A 196 8.25 13.07 -19.18
C SER A 196 6.97 13.86 -19.46
N ASP A 197 6.32 13.65 -20.61
CA ASP A 197 5.06 14.33 -20.92
C ASP A 197 3.90 13.81 -20.06
N THR A 198 3.09 14.76 -19.58
CA THR A 198 1.87 14.49 -18.79
C THR A 198 0.61 14.42 -19.66
N CYS A 199 0.76 14.58 -20.98
CA CYS A 199 -0.33 14.61 -21.95
C CYS A 199 -1.40 15.67 -21.63
N SER A 200 -0.97 16.88 -21.22
CA SER A 200 -1.86 18.00 -20.87
C SER A 200 -2.71 18.49 -22.05
N ARG A 201 -2.25 18.25 -23.29
CA ARG A 201 -2.86 18.72 -24.54
C ARG A 201 -2.94 20.24 -24.68
N ASN A 202 -2.14 20.99 -23.90
CA ASN A 202 -2.13 22.46 -23.97
C ASN A 202 -1.82 22.99 -25.38
N ILE A 203 -1.01 22.27 -26.15
CA ILE A 203 -0.67 22.63 -27.53
C ILE A 203 -1.90 22.73 -28.46
N LEU A 204 -2.98 22.01 -28.16
CA LEU A 204 -4.23 22.06 -28.94
C LEU A 204 -4.98 23.38 -28.80
N ARG A 205 -4.59 24.24 -27.85
CA ARG A 205 -5.13 25.61 -27.70
C ARG A 205 -4.55 26.57 -28.73
N HIS A 206 -3.45 26.19 -29.38
CA HIS A 206 -2.80 26.96 -30.42
C HIS A 206 -3.17 26.37 -31.79
N GLU A 207 -4.29 26.80 -32.36
CA GLU A 207 -4.82 26.25 -33.63
C GLU A 207 -3.79 26.28 -34.76
N ASP A 208 -2.99 27.36 -34.82
CA ASP A 208 -1.91 27.58 -35.79
C ASP A 208 -0.73 26.59 -35.67
N LEU A 209 -0.53 26.00 -34.48
CA LEU A 209 0.53 25.03 -34.21
C LEU A 209 0.00 23.59 -34.16
N ALA A 210 -1.23 23.41 -33.68
CA ALA A 210 -1.85 22.11 -33.40
C ALA A 210 -1.97 21.23 -34.64
N GLU A 211 -2.28 21.80 -35.81
CA GLU A 211 -2.39 21.06 -37.07
C GLU A 211 -1.10 20.28 -37.42
N TYR A 212 0.05 20.84 -37.01
CA TYR A 212 1.38 20.32 -37.32
C TYR A 212 1.97 19.45 -36.20
N ILE A 213 1.20 19.14 -35.16
CA ILE A 213 1.67 18.33 -34.02
C ILE A 213 0.69 17.18 -33.80
N GLU A 214 1.19 15.96 -33.94
CA GLU A 214 0.41 14.76 -33.63
C GLU A 214 0.75 14.26 -32.23
N LEU A 215 -0.30 14.08 -31.41
CA LEU A 215 -0.21 13.50 -30.08
C LEU A 215 -0.85 12.11 -30.10
N SER A 216 -0.04 11.08 -29.90
CA SER A 216 -0.47 9.70 -29.85
C SER A 216 0.23 8.95 -28.72
N ARG A 217 0.12 7.62 -28.71
CA ARG A 217 0.71 6.73 -27.69
C ARG A 217 1.21 5.47 -28.36
N ILE A 218 2.36 4.98 -27.91
CA ILE A 218 2.91 3.71 -28.38
C ILE A 218 2.17 2.58 -27.66
N LYS A 219 1.36 1.79 -28.41
CA LYS A 219 0.37 0.85 -27.85
C LYS A 219 0.97 -0.34 -27.11
N ASP A 220 2.19 -0.72 -27.43
CA ASP A 220 2.93 -1.85 -26.85
C ASP A 220 3.98 -1.42 -25.82
N HIS A 221 4.10 -0.12 -25.53
CA HIS A 221 5.05 0.40 -24.54
C HIS A 221 4.34 0.89 -23.28
N PHE A 222 4.39 0.05 -22.23
CA PHE A 222 3.80 0.34 -20.93
C PHE A 222 4.85 0.87 -19.94
N ILE A 223 4.52 1.95 -19.26
CA ILE A 223 5.30 2.53 -18.16
C ILE A 223 4.53 2.25 -16.87
N PHE A 224 4.97 1.23 -16.13
CA PHE A 224 4.40 0.89 -14.83
C PHE A 224 4.96 1.79 -13.71
N SER A 225 4.10 2.14 -12.76
CA SER A 225 4.48 2.70 -11.46
C SER A 225 3.86 1.83 -10.38
N VAL A 226 4.70 1.28 -9.49
CA VAL A 226 4.30 0.36 -8.42
C VAL A 226 4.92 0.81 -7.12
N GLU A 227 4.08 1.26 -6.20
CA GLU A 227 4.46 1.74 -4.88
C GLU A 227 4.01 0.73 -3.83
N SER A 228 4.97 0.16 -3.10
CA SER A 228 4.68 -0.79 -2.03
C SER A 228 4.25 -0.09 -0.74
N THR A 229 3.39 -0.74 0.04
CA THR A 229 3.09 -0.35 1.43
C THR A 229 4.17 -0.78 2.43
N GLY A 230 5.21 -1.47 1.97
CA GLY A 230 6.44 -1.78 2.70
C GLY A 230 6.53 -3.19 3.30
N ALA A 231 5.50 -4.04 3.15
CA ALA A 231 5.58 -5.45 3.54
C ALA A 231 6.57 -6.25 2.66
N LEU A 232 6.61 -5.95 1.36
CA LEU A 232 7.55 -6.50 0.38
C LEU A 232 8.07 -5.37 -0.52
N ARG A 233 9.21 -5.56 -1.20
CA ARG A 233 9.70 -4.55 -2.16
C ARG A 233 8.84 -4.54 -3.43
N SER A 234 8.69 -3.37 -4.07
CA SER A 234 7.88 -3.23 -5.30
C SER A 234 8.29 -4.21 -6.41
N ALA A 235 9.59 -4.45 -6.59
CA ALA A 235 10.08 -5.39 -7.60
C ALA A 235 9.62 -6.84 -7.33
N GLU A 236 9.56 -7.25 -6.07
CA GLU A 236 9.08 -8.59 -5.68
C GLU A 236 7.58 -8.71 -5.91
N LEU A 237 6.80 -7.66 -5.65
CA LEU A 237 5.36 -7.67 -5.89
C LEU A 237 5.00 -7.93 -7.35
N VAL A 238 5.73 -7.34 -8.30
CA VAL A 238 5.51 -7.56 -9.73
C VAL A 238 5.81 -9.03 -10.11
N VAL A 239 6.89 -9.59 -9.58
CA VAL A 239 7.26 -11.00 -9.81
C VAL A 239 6.18 -11.94 -9.24
N GLU A 240 5.71 -11.69 -8.01
CA GLU A 240 4.64 -12.49 -7.41
C GLU A 240 3.31 -12.36 -8.19
N ALA A 241 2.98 -11.18 -8.71
CA ALA A 241 1.81 -11.00 -9.57
C ALA A 241 1.88 -11.84 -10.86
N CYS A 242 3.06 -11.91 -11.49
CA CYS A 242 3.29 -12.78 -12.66
C CYS A 242 3.13 -14.27 -12.31
N LYS A 243 3.68 -14.71 -11.17
CA LYS A 243 3.52 -16.10 -10.70
C LYS A 243 2.06 -16.46 -10.45
N VAL A 244 1.28 -15.56 -9.85
CA VAL A 244 -0.16 -15.78 -9.64
C VAL A 244 -0.91 -15.90 -10.97
N MET A 245 -0.54 -15.11 -11.99
CA MET A 245 -1.12 -15.24 -13.33
C MET A 245 -0.79 -16.61 -13.96
N GLU A 246 0.48 -17.01 -13.88
CA GLU A 246 0.93 -18.30 -14.38
C GLU A 246 0.22 -19.47 -13.68
N GLU A 247 0.11 -19.42 -12.35
CA GLU A 247 -0.61 -20.43 -11.55
C GLU A 247 -2.06 -20.56 -12.00
N LYS A 248 -2.78 -19.43 -12.20
CA LYS A 248 -4.16 -19.44 -12.71
C LYS A 248 -4.28 -20.10 -14.07
N CYS A 249 -3.36 -19.82 -14.99
CA CYS A 249 -3.33 -20.46 -16.30
C CYS A 249 -3.10 -21.98 -16.19
N ARG A 250 -2.15 -22.41 -15.34
CA ARG A 250 -1.87 -23.83 -15.08
C ARG A 250 -3.07 -24.55 -14.44
N THR A 251 -3.72 -23.91 -13.47
CA THR A 251 -4.94 -24.46 -12.85
C THR A 251 -6.04 -24.66 -13.89
N LEU A 252 -6.30 -23.65 -14.73
CA LEU A 252 -7.30 -23.75 -15.80
C LEU A 252 -6.97 -24.87 -16.79
N GLN A 253 -5.71 -24.98 -17.20
CA GLN A 253 -5.23 -26.07 -18.07
C GLN A 253 -5.47 -27.45 -17.44
N SER A 254 -5.13 -27.62 -16.17
CA SER A 254 -5.34 -28.88 -15.44
C SER A 254 -6.82 -29.26 -15.34
N LEU A 255 -7.69 -28.30 -15.05
CA LEU A 255 -9.14 -28.52 -15.03
C LEU A 255 -9.68 -28.94 -16.39
N PHE A 256 -9.20 -28.30 -17.47
CA PHE A 256 -9.60 -28.65 -18.82
C PHE A 256 -9.16 -30.07 -19.20
N GLN A 257 -7.92 -30.44 -18.87
CA GLN A 257 -7.40 -31.80 -19.10
C GLN A 257 -8.17 -32.85 -18.30
N LYS A 258 -8.52 -32.55 -17.03
CA LYS A 258 -9.34 -33.45 -16.21
C LYS A 258 -10.71 -33.66 -16.87
N ARG A 259 -11.35 -32.58 -17.33
CA ARG A 259 -12.66 -32.67 -17.97
C ARG A 259 -12.63 -33.42 -19.30
N LEU A 260 -11.58 -33.25 -20.09
CA LEU A 260 -11.40 -33.98 -21.35
C LEU A 260 -11.29 -35.50 -21.11
N LYS A 261 -10.57 -35.91 -20.06
CA LYS A 261 -10.45 -37.32 -19.66
C LYS A 261 -11.76 -37.93 -19.16
N GLU A 262 -12.64 -37.13 -18.54
CA GLU A 262 -13.97 -37.58 -18.11
C GLU A 262 -14.94 -37.81 -19.27
N LEU A 263 -14.66 -37.24 -20.45
CA LEU A 263 -15.50 -37.32 -21.65
C LEU A 263 -15.05 -38.41 -22.65
N GLN A 264 -13.85 -38.98 -22.45
CA GLN A 264 -13.28 -40.06 -23.27
C GLN A 264 -13.51 -41.41 -22.59
#